data_AF-A0A6L2P391-F1
#
_entry.id   AF-A0A6L2P391-F1
#
_cell.length_a   1.000
_cell.length_b   1.000
_cell.length_c   1.000
_cell.angle_alpha   90.00
_cell.angle_beta   90.00
_cell.angle_gamma   90.00
#
_symmetry.space_group_name_H-M   'P 1'
#
loop_
_entity.id
_entity.type
_entity.pdbx_description
1 polymer ?
#
loop_
_entity_poly.entity_id
_entity_poly.type
_entity_poly.pdbx_seq_one_letter_code
_entity_poly.pdbx_strand_id
1 'polypeptide(L)'
;MQDMVAMNQRMNGNGMNQIQNQFTRMTKVEFPKFLGDGVKDWIFRCEQFFSIDEIPENQKFIRLNGENVSWDVYKSGILQRFGSMYDDPISEIRKVKYQTNAKDYQDAYDKLLSRVDISEEDDVRFYLGGLPTEIEIGVRMFRPTT
;
A
#
# COMPACT_ATOMS: atom_id res chain seq x y z
N MET A 1 -60.45 19.60 21.98
CA MET A 1 -60.39 18.93 20.65
C MET A 1 -59.89 19.91 19.60
N GLN A 2 -58.91 20.73 20.00
CA GLN A 2 -57.95 21.41 19.14
C GLN A 2 -56.81 20.42 19.00
N ASP A 3 -56.55 19.95 17.78
CA ASP A 3 -55.21 19.61 17.29
C ASP A 3 -55.33 18.97 15.90
N MET A 4 -54.44 19.41 15.00
CA MET A 4 -53.99 18.72 13.79
C MET A 4 -54.85 18.74 12.52
N VAL A 5 -55.12 19.93 11.97
CA VAL A 5 -55.18 20.09 10.51
C VAL A 5 -54.49 21.40 10.10
N ALA A 6 -53.54 21.26 9.16
CA ALA A 6 -52.84 22.30 8.41
C ALA A 6 -51.67 23.04 9.10
N MET A 7 -50.45 22.53 8.92
CA MET A 7 -49.31 23.41 8.71
C MET A 7 -48.16 22.75 7.90
N ASN A 8 -47.79 23.46 6.84
CA ASN A 8 -46.54 23.38 6.07
C ASN A 8 -46.29 22.23 5.08
N GLN A 9 -46.70 22.50 3.83
CA GLN A 9 -45.85 22.22 2.68
C GLN A 9 -44.75 23.30 2.56
N ARG A 10 -43.59 22.86 2.01
CA ARG A 10 -42.46 23.62 1.43
C ARG A 10 -41.25 23.87 2.34
N MET A 11 -40.23 23.03 2.18
CA MET A 11 -38.89 23.44 1.72
C MET A 11 -38.13 22.17 1.28
N ASN A 12 -37.90 22.11 -0.03
CA ASN A 12 -36.99 21.18 -0.69
C ASN A 12 -35.58 21.77 -0.59
N GLY A 13 -34.57 20.98 -0.19
CA GLY A 13 -33.19 21.46 -0.14
C GLY A 13 -32.19 20.40 0.31
N ASN A 14 -31.48 19.82 -0.67
CA ASN A 14 -30.28 18.99 -0.57
C ASN A 14 -29.49 19.08 0.75
N GLY A 15 -29.47 17.98 1.50
CA GLY A 15 -28.51 17.71 2.59
C GLY A 15 -27.35 16.79 2.18
N MET A 16 -27.05 16.68 0.88
CA MET A 16 -25.86 15.99 0.38
C MET A 16 -24.74 17.02 0.21
N ASN A 17 -23.56 16.75 0.79
CA ASN A 17 -22.28 17.50 0.70
C ASN A 17 -21.91 18.41 1.89
N GLN A 18 -21.80 17.88 3.11
CA GLN A 18 -21.03 18.57 4.17
C GLN A 18 -19.95 17.75 4.89
N ILE A 19 -19.72 16.48 4.54
CA ILE A 19 -18.68 15.66 5.21
C ILE A 19 -17.41 15.48 4.35
N GLN A 20 -17.37 16.04 3.14
CA GLN A 20 -16.24 15.83 2.22
C GLN A 20 -15.05 16.79 2.38
N ASN A 21 -15.07 17.72 3.35
CA ASN A 21 -14.10 18.82 3.33
C ASN A 21 -13.39 19.14 4.65
N GLN A 22 -13.39 18.22 5.63
CA GLN A 22 -12.71 18.46 6.92
C GLN A 22 -11.39 17.70 7.12
N PHE A 23 -11.09 16.66 6.32
CA PHE A 23 -9.85 15.88 6.47
C PHE A 23 -8.72 16.28 5.50
N THR A 24 -8.94 17.22 4.58
CA THR A 24 -7.95 17.64 3.57
C THR A 24 -6.89 18.63 4.07
N ARG A 25 -6.85 18.97 5.37
CA ARG A 25 -6.05 20.13 5.82
C ARG A 25 -4.58 19.84 6.12
N MET A 26 -4.11 18.59 6.24
CA MET A 26 -2.75 18.37 6.79
C MET A 26 -1.76 17.54 5.94
N THR A 27 -2.16 16.83 4.89
CA THR A 27 -1.19 16.11 4.04
C THR A 27 -1.36 16.41 2.55
N LYS A 28 -0.25 16.81 1.91
CA LYS A 28 -0.12 16.86 0.44
C LYS A 28 -0.07 15.45 -0.20
N VAL A 29 -0.41 14.41 0.56
CA VAL A 29 -0.28 13.02 0.13
C VAL A 29 -1.63 12.62 -0.46
N GLU A 30 -1.64 12.12 -1.69
CA GLU A 30 -2.86 11.55 -2.26
C GLU A 30 -3.10 10.15 -1.71
N PHE A 31 -4.37 9.78 -1.49
CA PHE A 31 -4.70 8.42 -1.08
C PHE A 31 -4.21 7.40 -2.13
N PRO A 32 -3.47 6.33 -1.75
CA PRO A 32 -2.87 5.40 -2.69
C PRO A 32 -3.90 4.69 -3.59
N LYS A 33 -3.64 4.61 -4.90
CA LYS A 33 -4.46 3.83 -5.84
C LYS A 33 -3.94 2.40 -5.97
N PHE A 34 -4.83 1.42 -5.93
CA PHE A 34 -4.48 0.03 -6.17
C PHE A 34 -4.46 -0.27 -7.66
N LEU A 35 -3.33 -0.80 -8.16
CA LEU A 35 -3.11 -1.07 -9.59
C LEU A 35 -3.22 -2.55 -9.96
N GLY A 36 -3.54 -3.43 -9.00
CA GLY A 36 -3.75 -4.86 -9.22
C GLY A 36 -2.61 -5.76 -8.76
N ASP A 37 -1.45 -5.19 -8.40
CA ASP A 37 -0.28 -5.91 -7.87
C ASP A 37 0.12 -5.37 -6.48
N GLY A 38 0.86 -6.17 -5.71
CA GLY A 38 1.42 -5.73 -4.44
C GLY A 38 0.38 -5.28 -3.40
N VAL A 39 -0.72 -6.03 -3.24
CA VAL A 39 -1.83 -5.63 -2.35
C VAL A 39 -1.39 -5.34 -0.92
N LYS A 40 -0.37 -6.04 -0.41
CA LYS A 40 0.16 -5.84 0.94
C LYS A 40 0.90 -4.51 1.06
N ASP A 41 1.75 -4.19 0.09
CA ASP A 41 2.46 -2.91 0.02
C ASP A 41 1.46 -1.75 -0.13
N TRP A 42 0.42 -1.95 -0.94
CA TRP A 42 -0.66 -0.98 -1.10
C TRP A 42 -1.43 -0.75 0.21
N ILE A 43 -1.82 -1.81 0.92
CA ILE A 43 -2.44 -1.73 2.24
C ILE A 43 -1.53 -0.99 3.21
N PHE A 44 -0.23 -1.31 3.25
CA PHE A 44 0.73 -0.65 4.11
C PHE A 44 0.73 0.87 3.88
N ARG A 45 0.77 1.31 2.61
CA ARG A 45 0.70 2.74 2.27
C ARG A 45 -0.62 3.39 2.71
N CYS A 46 -1.74 2.67 2.64
CA CYS A 46 -3.03 3.16 3.13
C CYS A 46 -3.02 3.32 4.65
N GLU A 47 -2.45 2.36 5.39
CA GLU A 47 -2.32 2.46 6.85
C GLU A 47 -1.42 3.62 7.27
N GLN A 48 -0.31 3.84 6.54
CA GLN A 48 0.55 5.01 6.75
C GLN A 48 -0.21 6.31 6.49
N PHE A 49 -0.99 6.38 5.40
CA PHE A 49 -1.84 7.52 5.11
C PHE A 49 -2.81 7.82 6.28
N PHE A 50 -3.53 6.81 6.77
CA PHE A 50 -4.43 6.98 7.91
C PHE A 50 -3.71 7.40 9.19
N SER A 51 -2.52 6.87 9.42
CA SER A 51 -1.71 7.22 10.60
C SER A 51 -1.22 8.67 10.56
N ILE A 52 -0.82 9.18 9.39
CA ILE A 52 -0.33 10.55 9.25
C ILE A 52 -1.48 11.55 9.40
N ASP A 53 -2.66 11.21 8.87
CA ASP A 53 -3.88 12.04 8.97
C ASP A 53 -4.64 11.84 10.30
N GLU A 54 -4.08 11.05 11.22
CA GLU A 54 -4.69 10.71 12.52
C GLU A 54 -6.14 10.21 12.40
N ILE A 55 -6.46 9.45 11.35
CA ILE A 55 -7.81 8.95 11.11
C ILE A 55 -8.13 7.84 12.12
N PRO A 56 -9.13 8.03 13.00
CA PRO A 56 -9.48 7.02 13.99
C PRO A 56 -10.13 5.81 13.31
N GLU A 57 -9.99 4.63 13.92
CA GLU A 57 -10.39 3.35 13.31
C GLU A 57 -11.87 3.33 12.86
N ASN A 58 -12.75 3.96 13.64
CA ASN A 58 -14.18 4.07 13.34
C ASN A 58 -14.51 4.99 12.15
N GLN A 59 -13.54 5.77 11.67
CA GLN A 59 -13.66 6.66 10.51
C GLN A 59 -12.89 6.15 9.29
N LYS A 60 -12.18 5.03 9.39
CA LYS A 60 -11.54 4.40 8.23
C LYS A 60 -12.59 3.63 7.41
N PHE A 61 -12.99 4.19 6.28
CA PHE A 61 -13.90 3.54 5.34
C PHE A 61 -13.51 3.81 3.88
N ILE A 62 -13.86 2.88 3.00
CA ILE A 62 -13.76 3.02 1.54
C ILE A 62 -15.18 3.08 0.97
N ARG A 63 -15.39 3.96 -0.01
CA ARG A 63 -16.67 4.05 -0.69
C ARG A 63 -16.71 3.10 -1.88
N LEU A 64 -17.55 2.06 -1.80
CA LEU A 64 -17.78 1.10 -2.87
C LEU A 64 -19.23 1.17 -3.33
N ASN A 65 -19.45 1.36 -4.63
CA ASN A 65 -20.80 1.43 -5.23
C ASN A 65 -21.77 2.41 -4.51
N GLY A 66 -21.23 3.47 -3.91
CA GLY A 66 -22.01 4.47 -3.19
C GLY A 66 -22.13 4.23 -1.68
N GLU A 67 -21.77 3.06 -1.19
CA GLU A 67 -21.84 2.65 0.22
C GLU A 67 -20.49 2.79 0.93
N ASN A 68 -20.51 3.08 2.23
CA ASN A 68 -19.31 3.09 3.07
C ASN A 68 -19.06 1.70 3.62
N VAL A 69 -17.91 1.12 3.26
CA VAL A 69 -17.43 -0.16 3.80
C VAL A 69 -16.29 0.13 4.75
N SER A 70 -16.33 -0.45 5.96
CA SER A 70 -15.23 -0.27 6.92
C SER A 70 -13.91 -0.79 6.34
N TRP A 71 -12.82 -0.12 6.72
CA TRP A 71 -11.49 -0.46 6.22
C TRP A 71 -11.12 -1.91 6.52
N ASP A 72 -11.41 -2.44 7.70
CA ASP A 72 -11.13 -3.84 8.06
C ASP A 72 -11.83 -4.85 7.15
N VAL A 73 -13.10 -4.61 6.82
CA VAL A 73 -13.88 -5.47 5.92
C VAL A 73 -13.28 -5.40 4.51
N TYR A 74 -12.97 -4.19 4.04
CA TYR A 74 -12.36 -3.99 2.74
C TYR A 74 -10.96 -4.64 2.64
N LYS A 75 -10.11 -4.42 3.64
CA LYS A 75 -8.76 -4.97 3.78
C LYS A 75 -8.79 -6.50 3.75
N SER A 76 -9.73 -7.12 4.46
CA SER A 76 -9.89 -8.57 4.44
C SER A 76 -10.31 -9.08 3.06
N GLY A 77 -11.29 -8.43 2.42
CA GLY A 77 -11.76 -8.82 1.09
C GLY A 77 -10.71 -8.64 -0.01
N ILE A 78 -9.94 -7.54 0.02
CA ILE A 78 -8.91 -7.28 -0.98
C ILE A 78 -7.70 -8.20 -0.79
N LEU A 79 -7.32 -8.53 0.46
CA LEU A 79 -6.30 -9.53 0.75
C LEU A 79 -6.73 -10.94 0.31
N GLN A 80 -8.00 -11.30 0.52
CA GLN A 80 -8.50 -12.60 0.05
C GLN A 80 -8.45 -12.70 -1.48
N ARG A 81 -8.72 -11.59 -2.18
CA ARG A 81 -8.80 -11.58 -3.65
C ARG A 81 -7.45 -11.43 -4.35
N PHE A 82 -6.57 -10.60 -3.81
CA PHE A 82 -5.29 -10.23 -4.45
C PHE A 82 -4.06 -10.57 -3.60
N GLY A 83 -4.26 -11.06 -2.37
CA GLY A 83 -3.15 -11.52 -1.53
C GLY A 83 -2.59 -12.82 -2.07
N SER A 84 -1.27 -12.95 -2.05
CA SER A 84 -0.65 -14.26 -2.23
C SER A 84 -0.92 -15.11 -0.98
N MET A 85 -1.33 -16.36 -1.18
CA MET A 85 -1.43 -17.35 -0.11
C MET A 85 -0.04 -17.69 0.47
N TYR A 86 1.01 -17.41 -0.30
CA TYR A 86 2.41 -17.57 0.05
C TYR A 86 3.13 -16.27 -0.29
N ASP A 87 3.32 -15.44 0.72
CA ASP A 87 4.21 -14.29 0.63
C ASP A 87 5.47 -14.71 1.36
N ASP A 88 6.52 -15.01 0.60
CA ASP A 88 7.83 -15.35 1.14
C ASP A 88 8.87 -14.41 0.51
N PRO A 89 8.95 -13.17 1.02
CA PRO A 89 9.88 -12.16 0.50
C PRO A 89 11.34 -12.63 0.55
N ILE A 90 11.70 -13.52 1.48
CA ILE A 90 13.04 -14.13 1.58
C ILE A 90 13.29 -15.11 0.42
N SER A 91 12.31 -15.94 0.06
CA SER A 91 12.44 -16.80 -1.12
C SER A 91 12.40 -16.01 -2.42
N GLU A 92 11.67 -14.89 -2.46
CA GLU A 92 11.58 -14.02 -3.63
C GLU A 92 12.88 -13.23 -3.85
N ILE A 93 13.46 -12.62 -2.80
CA ILE A 93 14.69 -11.82 -2.90
C ILE A 93 15.86 -12.66 -3.43
N ARG A 94 15.95 -13.94 -3.04
CA ARG A 94 16.96 -14.89 -3.53
C ARG A 94 16.82 -15.24 -5.01
N LYS A 95 15.63 -15.05 -5.58
CA LYS A 95 15.31 -15.39 -6.97
C LYS A 95 15.47 -14.21 -7.91
N VAL A 96 15.67 -12.98 -7.41
CA VAL A 96 15.87 -11.80 -8.25
C VAL A 96 17.15 -12.00 -9.06
N LYS A 97 17.02 -11.95 -10.39
CA LYS A 97 18.14 -12.06 -11.33
C LYS A 97 18.26 -10.80 -12.16
N TYR A 98 19.49 -10.36 -12.40
CA TYR A 98 19.80 -9.35 -13.38
C TYR A 98 19.35 -9.83 -14.76
N GLN A 99 18.70 -8.96 -15.52
CA GLN A 99 18.26 -9.27 -16.88
C GLN A 99 19.03 -8.42 -17.89
N THR A 100 18.70 -7.14 -18.00
CA THR A 100 19.23 -6.25 -19.04
C THR A 100 19.83 -4.96 -18.48
N ASN A 101 19.26 -4.44 -17.39
CA ASN A 101 19.61 -3.13 -16.84
C ASN A 101 19.82 -3.21 -15.32
N ALA A 102 20.90 -2.58 -14.85
CA ALA A 102 21.25 -2.50 -13.44
C ALA A 102 20.22 -1.74 -12.61
N LYS A 103 19.64 -0.66 -13.16
CA LYS A 103 18.61 0.10 -12.46
C LYS A 103 17.36 -0.73 -12.18
N ASP A 104 16.89 -1.47 -13.18
CA ASP A 104 15.69 -2.31 -13.03
C ASP A 104 15.95 -3.47 -12.05
N TYR A 105 17.17 -4.01 -12.05
CA TYR A 105 17.59 -5.02 -11.06
C TYR A 105 17.59 -4.46 -9.64
N GLN A 106 18.20 -3.28 -9.44
CA GLN A 106 18.27 -2.63 -8.14
C GLN A 106 16.88 -2.21 -7.63
N ASP A 107 16.05 -1.59 -8.47
CA ASP A 107 14.68 -1.20 -8.12
C ASP A 107 13.83 -2.43 -7.73
N ALA A 108 14.01 -3.57 -8.41
CA ALA A 108 13.31 -4.82 -8.08
C ALA A 108 13.82 -5.46 -6.77
N TYR A 109 15.14 -5.39 -6.53
CA TYR A 109 15.76 -5.93 -5.33
C TYR A 109 15.39 -5.09 -4.09
N ASP A 110 15.50 -3.77 -4.15
CA ASP A 110 15.15 -2.83 -3.06
C ASP A 110 13.69 -2.97 -2.63
N LYS A 111 12.79 -3.20 -3.59
CA LYS A 111 11.37 -3.47 -3.30
C LYS A 111 11.20 -4.67 -2.37
N LEU A 112 11.96 -5.74 -2.57
CA LEU A 112 11.91 -6.93 -1.73
C LEU A 112 12.70 -6.77 -0.43
N LEU A 113 13.84 -6.06 -0.48
CA LEU A 113 14.65 -5.76 0.69
C LEU A 113 13.83 -4.99 1.75
N SER A 114 12.97 -4.06 1.32
CA SER A 114 12.07 -3.31 2.22
C SER A 114 11.05 -4.19 2.99
N ARG A 115 10.89 -5.46 2.60
CA ARG A 115 9.91 -6.41 3.14
C ARG A 115 10.56 -7.54 3.93
N VAL A 116 11.89 -7.55 4.07
CA VAL A 116 12.66 -8.56 4.79
C VAL A 116 13.55 -7.94 5.86
N ASP A 117 13.79 -8.67 6.94
CA ASP A 117 14.82 -8.35 7.93
C ASP A 117 15.94 -9.38 7.80
N ILE A 118 17.07 -8.97 7.23
CA ILE A 118 18.25 -9.82 6.96
C ILE A 118 19.53 -9.08 7.34
N SER A 119 20.59 -9.84 7.61
CA SER A 119 21.91 -9.26 7.89
C SER A 119 22.48 -8.58 6.65
N GLU A 120 23.32 -7.54 6.83
CA GLU A 120 24.06 -6.91 5.73
C GLU A 120 24.90 -7.94 4.95
N GLU A 121 25.41 -8.96 5.64
CA GLU A 121 26.16 -10.05 5.00
C GLU A 121 25.27 -10.87 4.05
N ASP A 122 24.05 -11.21 4.46
CA ASP A 122 23.11 -11.94 3.62
C ASP A 122 22.53 -11.08 2.50
N ASP A 123 22.35 -9.78 2.73
CA ASP A 123 21.97 -8.82 1.70
C ASP A 123 23.00 -8.79 0.56
N VAL A 124 24.27 -8.53 0.88
CA VAL A 124 25.36 -8.54 -0.11
C VAL A 124 25.43 -9.89 -0.83
N ARG A 125 25.25 -11.02 -0.12
CA ARG A 125 25.26 -12.35 -0.74
C ARG A 125 24.11 -12.55 -1.72
N PHE A 126 22.89 -12.16 -1.37
CA PHE A 126 21.72 -12.33 -2.22
C PHE A 126 21.79 -11.41 -3.44
N TYR A 127 22.23 -10.16 -3.25
CA TYR A 127 22.45 -9.21 -4.34
C TYR A 127 23.49 -9.72 -5.34
N LEU A 128 24.67 -10.14 -4.86
CA LEU A 128 25.72 -10.68 -5.74
C LEU A 128 25.26 -11.96 -6.46
N GLY A 129 24.51 -12.83 -5.78
CA GLY A 129 23.99 -14.07 -6.36
C GLY A 129 22.95 -13.85 -7.47
N GLY A 130 22.41 -12.64 -7.61
CA GLY A 130 21.50 -12.27 -8.70
C GLY A 130 22.20 -11.72 -9.94
N LEU A 131 23.48 -11.37 -9.86
CA LEU A 131 24.24 -10.79 -10.97
C LEU A 131 24.67 -11.86 -12.00
N PRO A 132 24.93 -11.47 -13.26
CA PRO A 132 25.59 -12.33 -14.23
C PRO A 132 27.01 -12.65 -13.75
N THR A 133 27.48 -13.88 -13.96
CA THR A 133 28.77 -14.36 -13.45
C THR A 133 29.96 -13.44 -13.79
N GLU A 134 29.99 -12.86 -14.98
CA GLU A 134 31.06 -11.93 -15.38
C GLU A 134 31.09 -10.65 -14.51
N ILE A 135 29.92 -10.10 -14.20
CA ILE A 135 29.77 -8.93 -13.34
C ILE A 135 30.04 -9.31 -11.88
N GLU A 136 29.50 -10.44 -11.42
CA GLU A 136 29.70 -10.96 -10.07
C GLU A 136 31.19 -11.12 -9.75
N ILE A 137 31.96 -11.75 -10.65
CA ILE A 137 33.40 -11.94 -10.50
C ILE A 137 34.09 -10.57 -10.37
N GLY A 138 33.77 -9.62 -11.26
CA GLY A 138 34.34 -8.27 -11.23
C GLY A 138 34.06 -7.56 -9.91
N VAL A 139 32.83 -7.63 -9.39
CA VAL A 139 32.44 -6.98 -8.14
C VAL A 139 33.09 -7.67 -6.93
N ARG A 140 33.13 -9.01 -6.88
CA ARG A 140 33.77 -9.76 -5.80
C ARG A 140 35.26 -9.46 -5.65
N MET A 141 35.95 -9.14 -6.74
CA MET A 141 37.36 -8.73 -6.70
C MET A 141 37.59 -7.48 -5.84
N PHE A 142 36.58 -6.60 -5.71
CA PHE A 142 36.65 -5.38 -4.90
C PHE A 142 36.27 -5.59 -3.42
N ARG A 143 35.88 -6.81 -3.01
CA ARG A 143 35.47 -7.14 -1.62
C ARG A 143 34.44 -6.13 -1.05
N PRO A 144 33.24 -6.03 -1.67
CA PRO A 144 32.20 -5.15 -1.16
C PRO A 144 31.79 -5.57 0.25
N THR A 145 31.66 -4.58 1.13
CA THR A 145 31.22 -4.75 2.52
C THR A 145 29.84 -4.15 2.79
N THR A 146 29.29 -3.43 1.80
CA THR A 146 28.03 -2.68 1.88
C THR A 146 27.54 -2.43 0.46
#